data_AF-A0A387GVR1-F1
#
_entry.id   AF-A0A387GVR1-F1
#
_cell.length_a   1.000
_cell.length_b   1.000
_cell.length_c   1.000
_cell.angle_alpha   90.00
_cell.angle_beta   90.00
_cell.angle_gamma   90.00
#
_symmetry.space_group_name_H-M   'P 1'
#
loop_
_entity.id
_entity.type
_entity.pdbx_description
1 polymer ?
#
loop_
_entity_poly.entity_id
_entity_poly.type
_entity_poly.pdbx_seq_one_letter_code
_entity_poly.pdbx_strand_id
1 'polypeptide(L)' 'MIHRDLTIAEVLKDPLIRQVMRADHISVSRMADLLQDAARRQELALSANLAPIAHATARSVPQVDLR' A
#
# COMPACT_ATOMS: atom_id res chain seq x y z
N MET A 1 9.96 1.52 -20.59
CA MET A 1 8.79 2.29 -20.12
C MET A 1 8.88 2.41 -18.62
N ILE A 2 9.06 3.61 -18.09
CA ILE A 2 8.86 3.86 -16.66
C ILE A 2 7.35 3.81 -16.40
N HIS A 3 6.88 2.81 -15.65
CA HIS A 3 5.49 2.76 -15.19
C HIS A 3 5.34 3.84 -14.10
N ARG A 4 4.66 4.94 -14.43
CA ARG A 4 4.31 5.97 -13.46
C ARG A 4 2.99 5.60 -12.82
N ASP A 5 2.97 5.50 -11.50
CA ASP A 5 1.74 5.32 -10.74
C ASP A 5 0.83 6.55 -10.88
N LEU A 6 -0.47 6.29 -10.99
CA LEU A 6 -1.48 7.33 -11.06
C LEU A 6 -1.86 7.81 -9.66
N THR A 7 -2.04 9.11 -9.51
CA THR A 7 -2.66 9.68 -8.30
C THR A 7 -4.16 9.36 -8.26
N ILE A 8 -4.75 9.33 -7.07
CA ILE A 8 -6.21 9.14 -6.90
C ILE A 8 -7.00 10.16 -7.75
N ALA A 9 -6.52 11.41 -7.82
CA ALA A 9 -7.18 12.45 -8.63
C ALA A 9 -7.11 12.17 -10.14
N GLU A 10 -6.03 11.59 -10.65
CA GLU A 10 -5.91 11.17 -12.05
C GLU A 10 -6.85 9.99 -12.34
N VAL A 11 -6.89 9.00 -11.43
CA VAL A 11 -7.80 7.83 -11.51
C VAL A 11 -9.26 8.27 -11.57
N LEU A 12 -9.70 9.19 -10.70
CA LEU A 12 -11.09 9.67 -10.70
C LEU A 12 -11.45 10.52 -11.93
N LYS A 13 -10.44 11.03 -12.65
CA LYS A 13 -10.64 11.77 -13.90
C LYS A 13 -10.68 10.88 -15.13
N ASP A 14 -10.25 9.62 -15.02
CA ASP A 14 -10.19 8.68 -16.13
C ASP A 14 -11.60 8.35 -16.68
N PRO A 15 -11.81 8.44 -18.01
CA PRO A 15 -13.12 8.26 -18.62
C PRO A 15 -13.64 6.81 -18.52
N LEU A 16 -12.75 5.81 -18.59
CA LEU A 16 -13.13 4.40 -18.48
C LEU A 16 -13.48 4.06 -17.04
N ILE A 17 -12.71 4.56 -16.07
CA ILE A 17 -13.03 4.40 -14.65
C ILE A 17 -14.38 5.04 -14.33
N ARG A 18 -14.65 6.25 -14.85
CA ARG A 18 -15.98 6.88 -14.72
C ARG A 18 -17.10 6.11 -15.43
N GLN A 19 -16.80 5.33 -16.46
CA GLN A 19 -17.79 4.48 -17.11
C GLN A 19 -18.16 3.29 -16.23
N VAL A 20 -17.17 2.61 -15.65
CA VAL A 20 -17.37 1.50 -14.71
C VAL A 20 -18.12 1.98 -13.45
N MET A 21 -17.70 3.10 -12.86
CA MET A 21 -18.40 3.68 -11.69
C MET A 21 -19.88 3.96 -11.95
N ARG A 22 -20.21 4.42 -13.17
CA ARG A 22 -21.61 4.66 -13.56
C ARG A 22 -22.39 3.38 -13.75
N ALA A 23 -21.77 2.35 -14.33
CA ALA A 23 -22.37 1.02 -14.43
C ALA A 23 -22.67 0.43 -13.04
N ASP A 24 -21.80 0.70 -12.06
CA ASP A 24 -21.91 0.17 -10.70
C ASP A 24 -22.69 1.10 -9.74
N HIS A 25 -23.25 2.21 -10.23
CA HIS A 25 -23.93 3.23 -9.40
C HIS A 25 -23.08 3.77 -8.24
N ILE A 26 -21.77 3.92 -8.44
CA ILE A 26 -20.82 4.44 -7.46
C ILE A 26 -20.58 5.93 -7.69
N SER A 27 -20.72 6.74 -6.64
CA SER A 27 -20.40 8.16 -6.68
C SER A 27 -18.89 8.42 -6.65
N VAL A 28 -18.47 9.57 -7.15
CA VAL A 28 -17.05 9.98 -7.13
C VAL A 28 -16.49 10.03 -5.72
N SER A 29 -17.24 10.58 -4.77
CA SER A 29 -16.84 10.63 -3.36
C SER A 29 -16.65 9.23 -2.77
N ARG A 30 -17.57 8.30 -3.05
CA ARG A 30 -17.46 6.92 -2.54
C ARG A 30 -16.22 6.20 -3.09
N MET A 31 -15.92 6.37 -4.38
CA MET A 31 -14.70 5.82 -4.97
C MET A 31 -13.45 6.48 -4.38
N ALA A 32 -13.46 7.79 -4.13
CA ALA A 32 -12.36 8.49 -3.49
C ALA A 32 -12.08 7.92 -2.09
N ASP A 33 -13.11 7.68 -1.28
CA ASP A 33 -12.98 7.10 0.05
C ASP A 33 -12.37 5.68 0.01
N LEU A 34 -12.82 4.85 -0.94
CA LEU A 34 -12.29 3.49 -1.13
C LEU A 34 -10.80 3.51 -1.52
N LEU A 35 -10.41 4.39 -2.43
CA LEU A 35 -9.02 4.51 -2.87
C LEU A 35 -8.11 5.07 -1.77
N GLN A 36 -8.59 6.05 -0.99
CA GLN A 36 -7.87 6.57 0.17
C GLN A 36 -7.67 5.50 1.24
N ASP A 37 -8.71 4.70 1.52
CA ASP A 37 -8.60 3.62 2.49
C ASP A 37 -7.64 2.53 2.03
N ALA A 38 -7.69 2.16 0.74
CA ALA A 38 -6.74 1.23 0.14
C ALA A 38 -5.30 1.75 0.22
N ALA A 39 -5.06 3.03 -0.06
CA ALA A 39 -3.75 3.65 0.03
C ALA A 39 -3.20 3.62 1.48
N ARG A 40 -4.02 3.95 2.48
CA ARG A 40 -3.63 3.85 3.90
C ARG A 40 -3.27 2.43 4.29
N ARG A 41 -4.07 1.44 3.86
CA ARG A 41 -3.78 0.01 4.13
C ARG A 41 -2.48 -0.45 3.46
N GLN A 42 -2.21 0.03 2.25
CA GLN A 42 -0.96 -0.26 1.53
C GLN A 42 0.25 0.29 2.30
N GLU A 43 0.17 1.53 2.77
CA GLU A 43 1.22 2.16 3.59
C GLU A 43 1.49 1.36 4.87
N LEU A 44 0.44 0.99 5.60
CA LEU A 44 0.56 0.16 6.81
C LEU A 44 1.19 -1.21 6.52
N ALA A 45 0.80 -1.85 5.41
CA ALA A 45 1.35 -3.15 5.01
C ALA A 45 2.84 -3.04 4.62
N LEU A 46 3.25 -1.95 3.96
CA LEU A 46 4.66 -1.68 3.65
C LEU A 46 5.47 -1.46 4.93
N SER A 47 4.96 -0.66 5.86
CA SER A 47 5.60 -0.45 7.17
C SER A 47 5.71 -1.75 7.99
N ALA A 48 4.68 -2.60 7.96
CA ALA A 48 4.68 -3.88 8.67
C ALA A 48 5.66 -4.90 8.07
N ASN A 49 5.83 -4.93 6.75
CA ASN A 49 6.82 -5.79 6.08
C ASN A 49 8.27 -5.34 6.30
N LEU A 50 8.50 -4.10 6.73
CA LEU A 50 9.84 -3.60 7.11
C LEU A 50 10.20 -3.92 8.58
N ALA A 51 9.22 -4.21 9.43
CA ALA A 51 9.43 -4.54 10.85
C ALA A 51 10.05 -5.92 11.20
N PRO A 52 10.01 -7.00 10.37
CA PRO A 52 10.50 -8.31 10.82
C PRO A 52 12.03 -8.40 10.87
N ILE A 53 12.74 -7.54 10.15
CA ILE A 53 14.20 -7.62 10.00
C ILE A 53 14.94 -6.98 11.19
N ALA A 54 14.29 -6.08 11.93
CA ALA A 54 14.91 -5.39 13.08
C ALA A 54 14.94 -6.26 14.36
N HIS A 55 14.04 -7.24 14.49
CA HIS A 55 13.96 -8.08 15.70
C HIS A 55 14.79 -9.38 15.63
N ALA A 56 15.26 -9.78 14.44
CA ALA A 56 16.01 -11.03 14.27
C ALA A 56 17.52 -10.90 14.57
N THR A 57 18.09 -9.69 14.55
CA THR A 57 19.54 -9.48 14.75
C THR A 57 19.98 -9.35 16.21
N ALA A 58 19.05 -9.30 17.16
CA ALA A 58 19.37 -9.08 18.56
C ALA A 58 19.61 -10.36 19.40
N ARG A 59 19.49 -11.58 18.83
CA ARG A 59 19.46 -12.81 19.66
C ARG A 59 20.55 -13.86 19.40
N SER A 60 21.58 -13.59 18.61
CA SER A 60 22.55 -14.63 18.24
C SER A 60 23.99 -14.29 18.63
N VAL A 61 24.28 -14.13 19.94
CA VAL A 61 25.62 -14.37 20.47
C VAL A 61 25.54 -14.94 21.90
N PRO A 62 25.82 -16.24 22.11
CA PRO A 62 26.56 -16.68 23.26
C PRO A 62 27.98 -16.99 22.79
N GLN A 63 28.89 -16.08 23.13
CA GLN A 63 30.33 -16.26 23.02
C GLN A 63 30.73 -17.39 23.97
N VAL A 64 30.98 -18.58 23.42
CA VAL A 64 31.61 -19.68 24.17
C VAL A 64 33.08 -19.69 23.79
N ASP A 65 33.85 -19.01 24.63
CA ASP A 65 35.29 -19.17 24.78
C ASP A 65 35.53 -20.54 25.44
N LEU A 66 36.31 -21.42 24.81
CA LEU A 66 37.03 -22.44 25.55
C LEU A 66 38.32 -22.84 24.84
N ARG A 67 39.41 -22.66 25.61
CA ARG A 67 40.78 -23.04 25.33
C ARG A 67 41.02 -24.54 25.26
#